data_AF-A0A2D5ARH5-F1
#
_entry.id   AF-A0A2D5ARH5-F1
#
_cell.length_a   1.000
_cell.length_b   1.000
_cell.length_c   1.000
_cell.angle_alpha   90.00
_cell.angle_beta   90.00
_cell.angle_gamma   90.00
#
_symmetry.space_group_name_H-M   'P 1'
#
loop_
_entity.id
_entity.type
_entity.pdbx_description
1 polymer ?
#
loop_
_entity_poly.entity_id
_entity_poly.type
_entity_poly.pdbx_seq_one_letter_code
_entity_poly.pdbx_strand_id
1 'polypeptide(L)'
;MAFFTDGSYGLLDVRPADLIDDAARVQFGETAAVCDALGWRYRVLTGHDKRATGNLDSLSASRHDRCRPGHQTETLILSAARGGRSRGDLCQIASPDCPPLACAWVDNLAWRRLLHVDLGGVFSSETVYTTTEAASTGAAA
;
A
#
# COMPACT_ATOMS: atom_id res chain seq x y z
N MET A 1 -7.29 -4.73 14.63
CA MET A 1 -7.88 -3.65 15.44
C MET A 1 -7.66 -2.33 14.72
N ALA A 2 -8.68 -1.47 14.68
CA ALA A 2 -8.68 -0.16 14.05
C ALA A 2 -9.06 0.90 15.09
N PHE A 3 -8.53 2.10 14.91
CA PHE A 3 -8.93 3.31 15.64
C PHE A 3 -9.46 4.31 14.61
N PHE A 4 -10.71 4.74 14.77
CA PHE A 4 -11.38 5.62 13.84
C PHE A 4 -11.17 7.09 14.23
N THR A 5 -11.34 7.99 13.26
CA THR A 5 -11.16 9.44 13.46
C THR A 5 -12.14 10.05 14.45
N ASP A 6 -13.26 9.39 14.70
CA ASP A 6 -14.24 9.78 15.74
C ASP A 6 -13.87 9.26 17.14
N GLY A 7 -12.69 8.66 17.30
CA GLY A 7 -12.19 8.15 18.58
C GLY A 7 -12.69 6.76 18.94
N SER A 8 -13.52 6.13 18.10
CA SER A 8 -14.01 4.77 18.35
C SER A 8 -12.98 3.70 17.98
N TYR A 9 -13.02 2.58 18.69
CA TYR A 9 -12.28 1.38 18.34
C TYR A 9 -13.12 0.45 17.47
N GLY A 10 -12.45 -0.39 16.69
CA GLY A 10 -13.13 -1.48 16.01
C GLY A 10 -12.22 -2.63 15.62
N LEU A 11 -12.87 -3.68 15.17
CA LEU A 11 -12.25 -4.87 14.62
C LEU A 11 -12.76 -5.11 13.21
N LEU A 12 -11.81 -5.36 12.30
CA LEU A 12 -12.06 -5.62 10.90
C LEU A 12 -11.50 -7.01 10.60
N ASP A 13 -12.36 -7.96 10.30
CA ASP A 13 -11.95 -9.26 9.76
C ASP A 13 -11.92 -9.19 8.24
N VAL A 14 -10.94 -9.83 7.61
CA VAL A 14 -10.82 -9.88 6.15
C VAL A 14 -10.96 -11.32 5.69
N ARG A 15 -11.98 -11.59 4.88
CA ARG A 15 -12.19 -12.94 4.32
C ARG A 15 -12.92 -12.85 2.98
N PRO A 16 -12.38 -13.42 1.89
CA PRO A 16 -13.07 -13.46 0.60
C PRO A 16 -14.50 -14.00 0.75
N ALA A 17 -15.46 -13.35 0.09
CA ALA A 17 -16.89 -13.67 0.24
C ALA A 17 -17.21 -15.15 -0.03
N ASP A 18 -16.52 -15.74 -1.02
CA ASP A 18 -16.64 -17.13 -1.46
C ASP A 18 -16.06 -18.15 -0.47
N LEU A 19 -15.26 -17.69 0.49
CA LEU A 19 -14.68 -18.53 1.55
C LEU A 19 -15.43 -18.44 2.87
N ILE A 20 -16.55 -17.71 2.95
CA ILE A 20 -17.38 -17.59 4.16
C ILE A 20 -18.38 -18.76 4.23
N ASP A 21 -17.93 -19.84 4.87
CA ASP A 21 -18.74 -20.99 5.25
C ASP A 21 -19.52 -20.76 6.56
N ASP A 22 -20.32 -21.74 6.97
CA ASP A 22 -21.15 -21.65 8.17
C ASP A 22 -20.31 -21.53 9.44
N ALA A 23 -19.15 -22.21 9.50
CA ALA A 23 -18.23 -22.11 10.61
C ALA A 23 -17.67 -20.68 10.76
N ALA A 24 -17.26 -20.06 9.65
CA ALA A 24 -16.83 -18.67 9.65
C ALA A 24 -17.95 -17.71 10.08
N ARG A 25 -19.20 -17.95 9.65
CA ARG A 25 -20.35 -17.12 10.08
C ARG A 25 -20.57 -17.18 11.59
N VAL A 26 -20.49 -18.37 12.19
CA VAL A 26 -20.60 -18.52 13.64
C VAL A 26 -19.46 -17.77 14.34
N GLN A 27 -18.22 -17.96 13.89
CA GLN A 27 -17.07 -17.26 14.46
C GLN A 27 -17.19 -15.73 14.37
N PHE A 28 -17.64 -15.20 13.23
CA PHE A 28 -17.89 -13.77 13.05
C PHE A 28 -19.03 -13.27 13.95
N GLY A 29 -20.07 -14.07 14.17
CA GLY A 29 -21.16 -13.76 15.11
C GLY A 29 -20.65 -13.62 16.55
N GLU A 30 -19.85 -14.59 17.02
CA GLU A 30 -19.25 -14.53 18.36
C GLU A 30 -18.31 -13.32 18.51
N THR A 31 -17.52 -13.03 17.48
CA THR A 31 -16.62 -11.87 17.46
C THR A 31 -17.40 -10.56 17.50
N ALA A 32 -18.51 -10.46 16.76
CA ALA A 32 -19.40 -9.31 16.77
C ALA A 32 -19.99 -9.07 18.18
N ALA A 33 -20.47 -10.12 18.84
CA ALA A 33 -21.04 -10.03 20.18
C ALA A 33 -20.02 -9.49 21.22
N VAL A 34 -18.77 -9.94 21.13
CA VAL A 34 -17.68 -9.41 21.98
C VAL A 34 -17.38 -7.95 21.67
N CYS A 35 -17.33 -7.57 20.38
CA CYS A 35 -17.11 -6.18 19.99
C CYS A 35 -18.23 -5.26 20.49
N ASP A 36 -19.49 -5.68 20.34
CA ASP A 36 -20.65 -4.92 20.81
C ASP A 36 -20.62 -4.72 22.34
N ALA A 37 -20.24 -5.76 23.10
CA ALA A 37 -20.09 -5.65 24.56
C ALA A 37 -18.99 -4.66 24.99
N LEU A 38 -17.97 -4.45 24.14
CA LEU A 38 -16.89 -3.48 24.34
C LEU A 38 -17.21 -2.09 23.77
N GLY A 39 -18.36 -1.91 23.10
CA GLY A 39 -18.69 -0.70 22.36
C GLY A 39 -17.82 -0.48 21.12
N TRP A 40 -17.23 -1.54 20.58
CA TRP A 40 -16.36 -1.50 19.41
C TRP A 40 -17.16 -1.73 18.13
N ARG A 41 -16.75 -1.08 17.04
CA ARG A 41 -17.31 -1.35 15.72
C ARG A 41 -16.77 -2.67 15.18
N TYR A 42 -17.65 -3.51 14.63
CA TYR A 42 -17.25 -4.74 13.96
C TYR A 42 -17.66 -4.76 12.50
N ARG A 43 -16.79 -5.22 11.61
CA ARG A 43 -17.11 -5.45 10.20
C ARG A 43 -16.26 -6.55 9.59
N VAL A 44 -16.89 -7.42 8.80
CA VAL A 44 -16.19 -8.34 7.91
C VAL A 44 -16.03 -7.67 6.53
N LEU A 45 -14.79 -7.58 6.05
CA LEU A 45 -14.43 -7.07 4.73
C LEU A 45 -14.28 -8.24 3.76
N THR A 46 -15.16 -8.32 2.77
CA THR A 46 -15.29 -9.49 1.89
C THR A 46 -14.65 -9.35 0.51
N GLY A 47 -13.92 -8.26 0.31
CA GLY A 47 -13.21 -7.96 -0.92
C GLY A 47 -12.70 -6.52 -0.89
N HIS A 48 -11.85 -6.22 -1.86
CA HIS A 48 -11.38 -4.87 -2.14
C HIS A 48 -11.72 -4.52 -3.60
N ASP A 49 -11.49 -3.26 -3.99
CA ASP A 49 -11.61 -2.88 -5.38
C ASP A 49 -10.69 -3.77 -6.26
N LYS A 50 -11.26 -4.37 -7.31
CA LYS A 50 -10.54 -5.37 -8.13
C LYS A 50 -9.30 -4.79 -8.80
N ARG A 51 -9.34 -3.51 -9.18
CA ARG A 51 -8.22 -2.82 -9.80
C ARG A 51 -7.15 -2.53 -8.76
N ALA A 52 -7.53 -2.09 -7.57
CA ALA A 52 -6.59 -1.92 -6.45
C ALA A 52 -5.92 -3.23 -6.05
N THR A 53 -6.65 -4.35 -5.99
CA THR A 53 -6.06 -5.68 -5.79
C THR A 53 -5.07 -6.04 -6.90
N GLY A 54 -5.47 -5.91 -8.17
CA GLY A 54 -4.57 -6.24 -9.30
C GLY A 54 -3.32 -5.34 -9.36
N ASN A 55 -3.45 -4.07 -8.98
CA ASN A 55 -2.32 -3.14 -8.89
C ASN A 55 -1.40 -3.50 -7.73
N LEU A 56 -1.96 -3.89 -6.57
CA LEU A 56 -1.18 -4.39 -5.44
C LEU A 56 -0.45 -5.68 -5.80
N ASP A 57 -1.09 -6.60 -6.53
CA ASP A 57 -0.47 -7.83 -7.03
C ASP A 57 0.69 -7.51 -7.98
N SER A 58 0.50 -6.53 -8.86
CA SER A 58 1.56 -6.04 -9.76
C SER A 58 2.75 -5.45 -8.98
N LEU A 59 2.49 -4.58 -8.00
CA LEU A 59 3.52 -4.02 -7.11
C LEU A 59 4.23 -5.09 -6.29
N SER A 60 3.54 -6.19 -5.95
CA SER A 60 4.09 -7.27 -5.15
C SER A 60 5.30 -7.95 -5.80
N ALA A 61 5.47 -7.84 -7.13
CA ALA A 61 6.64 -8.34 -7.83
C ALA A 61 7.94 -7.68 -7.34
N SER A 62 7.86 -6.44 -6.86
CA SER A 62 8.98 -5.63 -6.40
C SER A 62 9.19 -5.69 -4.87
N ARG A 63 8.52 -6.61 -4.16
CA ARG A 63 8.56 -6.68 -2.68
C ARG A 63 9.90 -7.13 -2.08
N HIS A 64 10.75 -7.78 -2.86
CA HIS A 64 11.99 -8.37 -2.37
C HIS A 64 13.10 -7.33 -2.16
N ASP A 65 14.00 -7.57 -1.21
CA ASP A 65 15.13 -6.66 -0.92
C ASP A 65 16.06 -6.43 -2.12
N ARG A 66 16.16 -7.38 -3.06
CA ARG A 66 16.90 -7.21 -4.33
C ARG A 66 16.34 -6.10 -5.23
N CYS A 67 15.08 -5.73 -5.03
CA CYS A 67 14.42 -4.63 -5.74
C CYS A 67 14.59 -3.30 -5.00
N ARG A 68 15.29 -3.28 -3.85
CA ARG A 68 15.59 -2.03 -3.15
C ARG A 68 16.68 -1.26 -3.91
N PRO A 69 16.49 0.04 -4.21
CA PRO A 69 17.56 0.86 -4.75
C PRO A 69 18.69 1.05 -3.72
N GLY A 70 19.90 1.38 -4.21
CA GLY A 70 20.96 1.91 -3.35
C GLY A 70 20.56 3.24 -2.72
N HIS A 71 21.16 3.62 -1.59
CA HIS A 71 20.79 4.79 -0.79
C HIS A 71 20.74 6.11 -1.60
N GLN A 72 21.71 6.33 -2.49
CA GLN A 72 21.75 7.53 -3.34
C GLN A 72 20.56 7.57 -4.30
N THR A 73 20.25 6.46 -4.97
CA THR A 73 19.11 6.33 -5.86
C THR A 73 17.78 6.42 -5.11
N GLU A 74 17.69 5.85 -3.90
CA GLU A 74 16.52 5.98 -3.01
C GLU A 74 16.24 7.47 -2.71
N THR A 75 17.27 8.20 -2.26
CA THR A 75 17.18 9.64 -1.97
C THR A 75 16.76 10.44 -3.20
N LEU A 76 17.34 10.13 -4.36
CA LEU A 76 17.02 10.78 -5.63
C LEU A 76 15.54 10.56 -6.01
N ILE A 77 15.03 9.33 -5.98
CA ILE A 77 13.63 9.03 -6.29
C ILE A 77 12.69 9.75 -5.32
N LEU A 78 12.95 9.67 -4.01
CA LEU A 78 12.11 10.29 -2.98
C LEU A 78 12.11 11.81 -3.06
N SER A 79 13.22 12.44 -3.42
CA SER A 79 13.26 13.89 -3.65
C SER A 79 12.46 14.29 -4.89
N ALA A 80 12.60 13.56 -5.99
CA ALA A 80 11.91 13.83 -7.25
C ALA A 80 10.38 13.64 -7.16
N ALA A 81 9.90 12.80 -6.25
CA ALA A 81 8.48 12.50 -6.06
C ALA A 81 7.74 13.42 -5.07
N ARG A 82 8.40 14.40 -4.40
CA ARG A 82 7.74 15.24 -3.38
C ARG A 82 6.53 16.05 -3.87
N GLY A 83 6.47 16.39 -5.16
CA GLY A 83 5.36 17.10 -5.77
C GLY A 83 4.42 16.22 -6.61
N GLY A 84 4.57 14.90 -6.52
CA GLY A 84 3.98 13.97 -7.48
C GLY A 84 4.83 13.91 -8.77
N ARG A 85 5.13 12.69 -9.20
CA ARG A 85 5.83 12.45 -10.48
C ARG A 85 5.41 11.13 -11.09
N SER A 86 5.38 11.05 -12.41
CA SER A 86 5.04 9.82 -13.12
C SER A 86 6.07 8.72 -12.82
N ARG A 87 5.63 7.46 -12.82
CA ARG A 87 6.49 6.29 -12.67
C ARG A 87 7.60 6.28 -13.73
N GLY A 88 7.26 6.61 -14.97
CA GLY A 88 8.20 6.70 -16.09
C GLY A 88 9.30 7.72 -15.84
N ASP A 89 8.95 8.93 -15.40
CA ASP A 89 9.94 9.97 -15.10
C ASP A 89 10.85 9.58 -13.94
N LEU A 90 10.30 8.98 -12.88
CA LEU A 90 11.10 8.49 -11.75
C LEU A 90 12.09 7.41 -12.19
N CYS A 91 11.66 6.51 -13.08
CA CYS A 91 12.54 5.50 -13.65
C CYS A 91 13.65 6.12 -14.51
N GLN A 92 13.31 7.11 -15.33
CA GLN A 92 14.27 7.84 -16.17
C GLN A 92 15.30 8.61 -15.34
N ILE A 93 14.88 9.23 -14.23
CA ILE A 93 15.77 9.93 -13.30
C ILE A 93 16.70 8.94 -12.58
N ALA A 94 16.16 7.80 -12.13
CA ALA A 94 16.90 6.84 -11.35
C ALA A 94 17.91 6.01 -12.17
N SER A 95 17.59 5.72 -13.43
CA SER A 95 18.49 5.01 -14.35
C SER A 95 18.28 5.52 -15.78
N PRO A 96 18.98 6.61 -16.17
CA PRO A 96 18.82 7.19 -17.50
C PRO A 96 19.18 6.23 -18.65
N ASP A 97 20.18 5.38 -18.42
CA ASP A 97 20.68 4.42 -19.40
C ASP A 97 19.78 3.18 -19.53
N CYS A 98 18.99 2.85 -18.50
CA CYS A 98 18.07 1.71 -18.50
C CYS A 98 16.86 1.93 -17.58
N PRO A 99 15.90 2.80 -17.97
CA PRO A 99 14.71 3.07 -17.16
C PRO A 99 13.89 1.82 -16.76
N PRO A 100 13.76 0.78 -17.61
CA PRO A 100 13.08 -0.46 -17.21
C PRO A 100 13.68 -1.15 -15.98
N LEU A 101 14.99 -1.01 -15.72
CA LEU A 101 15.62 -1.54 -14.51
C LEU A 101 15.10 -0.83 -13.24
N ALA A 102 14.90 0.48 -13.32
CA ALA A 102 14.46 1.31 -12.20
C ALA A 102 12.97 1.12 -11.84
N CYS A 103 12.18 0.49 -12.70
CA CYS A 103 10.78 0.13 -12.42
C CYS A 103 10.64 -0.63 -11.11
N ALA A 104 11.48 -1.65 -10.90
CA ALA A 104 11.46 -2.44 -9.68
C ALA A 104 11.83 -1.63 -8.44
N TRP A 105 12.70 -0.63 -8.58
CA TRP A 105 13.11 0.25 -7.49
C TRP A 105 11.99 1.20 -7.08
N VAL A 106 11.37 1.89 -8.03
CA VAL A 106 10.25 2.81 -7.76
C VAL A 106 9.08 2.05 -7.12
N ASP A 107 8.74 0.89 -7.65
CA ASP A 107 7.66 0.05 -7.12
C ASP A 107 8.00 -0.53 -5.75
N ASN A 108 9.27 -0.86 -5.47
CA ASN A 108 9.71 -1.28 -4.14
C ASN A 108 9.53 -0.16 -3.10
N LEU A 109 9.82 1.09 -3.46
CA LEU A 109 9.62 2.22 -2.56
C LEU A 109 8.13 2.47 -2.28
N ALA A 110 7.24 2.22 -3.24
CA ALA A 110 5.79 2.22 -2.98
C ALA A 110 5.36 1.04 -2.09
N TRP A 111 5.87 -0.16 -2.34
CA TRP A 111 5.63 -1.34 -1.51
C TRP A 111 6.02 -1.12 -0.05
N ARG A 112 7.18 -0.47 0.18
CA ARG A 112 7.69 -0.10 1.51
C ARG A 112 7.03 1.16 2.09
N ARG A 113 6.01 1.71 1.42
CA ARG A 113 5.25 2.91 1.81
C ARG A 113 6.09 4.18 1.96
N LEU A 114 7.23 4.26 1.28
CA LEU A 114 8.03 5.48 1.14
C LEU A 114 7.51 6.37 0.00
N LEU A 115 6.88 5.74 -1.00
CA LEU A 115 6.05 6.41 -2.00
C LEU A 115 4.57 6.00 -1.80
N HIS A 116 3.68 6.95 -2.07
CA HIS A 116 2.24 6.76 -2.18
C HIS A 116 1.86 6.66 -3.65
N VAL A 117 0.90 5.80 -3.95
CA VAL A 117 0.30 5.61 -5.27
C VAL A 117 -1.19 5.31 -5.10
N ASP A 118 -2.02 5.85 -5.98
CA ASP A 118 -3.44 5.51 -6.03
C ASP A 118 -3.63 4.12 -6.66
N LEU A 119 -3.95 3.13 -5.83
CA LEU A 119 -4.22 1.77 -6.28
C LEU A 119 -5.55 1.65 -7.03
N GLY A 120 -6.50 2.57 -6.84
CA GLY A 120 -7.76 2.60 -7.60
C GLY A 120 -7.59 3.15 -9.03
N GLY A 121 -6.41 3.69 -9.36
CA GLY A 121 -6.10 4.25 -10.68
C GLY A 121 -5.61 3.23 -11.70
N VAL A 122 -5.43 3.69 -12.95
CA VAL A 122 -4.73 2.91 -13.98
C VAL A 122 -3.24 2.80 -13.61
N PHE A 123 -2.71 1.58 -13.62
CA PHE A 123 -1.30 1.32 -13.35
C PHE A 123 -0.50 1.28 -14.66
N SER A 124 0.39 2.25 -14.84
CA SER A 124 1.18 2.48 -16.07
C SER A 124 2.40 3.35 -15.79
N SER A 125 3.15 3.71 -16.83
CA SER A 125 4.23 4.71 -16.72
C SER A 125 3.73 6.09 -16.28
N GLU A 126 2.47 6.43 -16.55
CA GLU A 126 1.85 7.71 -16.16
C GLU A 126 1.34 7.72 -14.72
N THR A 127 1.37 6.58 -14.02
CA THR A 127 0.94 6.50 -12.63
C THR A 127 1.78 7.44 -11.77
N VAL A 128 1.12 8.31 -11.02
CA VAL A 128 1.78 9.32 -10.19
C VAL A 128 2.14 8.73 -8.83
N TYR A 129 3.41 8.91 -8.45
CA TYR A 129 3.95 8.54 -7.16
C TYR A 129 4.28 9.81 -6.38
N THR A 130 3.96 9.82 -5.09
CA THR A 130 4.24 10.95 -4.20
C THR A 130 4.99 10.48 -2.95
N THR A 131 6.02 11.19 -2.52
CA THR A 131 6.74 10.84 -1.28
C THR A 131 5.82 10.92 -0.07
N THR A 132 5.85 9.90 0.79
CA THR A 132 5.03 9.89 2.01
C THR A 132 5.66 10.78 3.08
N GLU A 133 4.83 11.43 3.92
CA GLU A 133 5.32 12.29 5.00
C GLU A 133 6.22 11.52 5.99
N ALA A 134 5.98 10.23 6.20
CA ALA A 134 6.84 9.37 7.03
C ALA A 134 8.28 9.24 6.48
N ALA A 135 8.45 9.30 5.15
CA ALA A 135 9.78 9.31 4.52
C ALA A 135 10.50 10.67 4.65
N SER A 136 9.79 11.74 5.03
CA SER A 136 10.38 13.08 5.19
C SER A 136 11.06 13.29 6.55
N THR A 137 10.69 12.50 7.57
CA THR A 137 11.21 12.63 8.95
C THR A 137 12.55 11.90 9.15
N GLY A 138 12.94 10.99 8.26
CA GLY A 138 14.16 10.18 8.39
C GLY A 138 15.50 10.87 8.07
N ALA A 139 15.50 12.17 7.77
CA ALA A 139 16.71 12.93 7.41
C ALA A 139 17.26 13.82 8.53
N ALA A 140 16.70 13.74 9.75
CA ALA A 140 17.18 14.48 10.91
C ALA A 140 17.33 13.53 12.12
N ALA A 141 18.43 12.78 12.15
CA ALA A 141 19.02 12.18 13.35
C ALA A 141 20.51 11.93 13.10
#